data_AF-A0A958A2J6-F1
#
_entry.id   AF-A0A958A2J6-F1
#
_cell.length_a   1.000
_cell.length_b   1.000
_cell.length_c   1.000
_cell.angle_alpha   90.00
_cell.angle_beta   90.00
_cell.angle_gamma   90.00
#
_symmetry.space_group_name_H-M   'P 1'
#
loop_
_entity.id
_entity.type
_entity.pdbx_description
1 polymer ?
#
loop_
_entity_poly.entity_id
_entity_poly.type
_entity_poly.pdbx_seq_one_letter_code
_entity_poly.pdbx_strand_id
1 'polypeptide(L)'
;MNFIALAIIYQYDATPLTDFEVQEVPDEAGELTPVITMWNLPDPQPTIQELDAYIASPAFYAMRLADEKELAREKTYTITEAKRGIYITLKVGKLGEYTQKDRETRDWEEDGKPTLPLLFQPSRYPISQKEAPEWGLSQTSLLQWWLDIVITWALATAIITAQERASLLAIEAATTIEAARAAPDSMDWSELPAIPPQPT
;
A
#
# COMPACT_ATOMS: atom_id res chain seq x y z
N MET A 1 -20.92 -1.17 -10.30
CA MET A 1 -21.00 0.30 -10.27
C MET A 1 -21.69 0.73 -11.54
N ASN A 2 -22.82 1.43 -11.42
CA ASN A 2 -23.64 1.84 -12.56
C ASN A 2 -22.92 2.98 -13.31
N PHE A 3 -22.65 2.81 -14.62
CA PHE A 3 -21.92 3.81 -15.41
C PHE A 3 -22.67 5.13 -15.56
N ILE A 4 -24.01 5.13 -15.44
CA ILE A 4 -24.82 6.35 -15.44
C ILE A 4 -24.52 7.18 -14.19
N ALA A 5 -24.42 6.56 -13.02
CA ALA A 5 -24.06 7.28 -11.80
C ALA A 5 -22.65 7.88 -11.89
N LEU A 6 -21.70 7.12 -12.46
CA LEU A 6 -20.35 7.60 -12.75
C LEU A 6 -20.34 8.77 -13.74
N ALA A 7 -21.13 8.69 -14.81
CA ALA A 7 -21.28 9.76 -15.78
C ALA A 7 -21.78 11.04 -15.13
N ILE A 8 -22.76 10.94 -14.24
CA ILE A 8 -23.28 12.09 -13.49
C ILE A 8 -22.20 12.69 -12.58
N ILE A 9 -21.48 11.86 -11.81
CA ILE A 9 -20.36 12.33 -10.96
C ILE A 9 -19.34 13.11 -11.79
N TYR A 10 -18.89 12.52 -12.91
CA TYR A 10 -17.83 13.11 -13.72
C TYR A 10 -18.26 14.37 -14.47
N GLN A 11 -19.48 14.37 -15.03
CA GLN A 11 -19.95 15.48 -15.85
C GLN A 11 -20.45 16.67 -15.02
N TYR A 12 -20.99 16.42 -13.83
CA TYR A 12 -21.67 17.44 -13.01
C TYR A 12 -20.98 17.71 -11.67
N ASP A 13 -19.89 17.02 -11.36
CA ASP A 13 -19.20 17.10 -10.06
C ASP A 13 -20.16 16.86 -8.89
N ALA A 14 -20.92 15.77 -8.99
CA ALA A 14 -22.10 15.50 -8.17
C ALA A 14 -21.86 14.37 -7.16
N THR A 15 -22.50 14.48 -6.00
CA THR A 15 -22.41 13.50 -4.91
C THR A 15 -23.63 12.55 -4.91
N PRO A 16 -23.43 11.23 -5.04
CA PRO A 16 -24.52 10.25 -4.97
C PRO A 16 -25.31 10.36 -3.65
N LEU A 17 -26.62 10.10 -3.71
CA LEU A 17 -27.58 10.18 -2.58
C LEU A 17 -27.76 11.57 -1.96
N THR A 18 -27.02 12.57 -2.43
CA THR A 18 -27.18 13.98 -2.02
C THR A 18 -27.72 14.80 -3.19
N ASP A 19 -27.00 14.75 -4.31
CA ASP A 19 -27.30 15.53 -5.50
C ASP A 19 -28.13 14.74 -6.50
N PHE A 20 -27.99 13.42 -6.52
CA PHE A 20 -28.74 12.54 -7.41
C PHE A 20 -28.85 11.11 -6.87
N GLU A 21 -29.78 10.34 -7.40
CA GLU A 21 -29.89 8.89 -7.17
C GLU A 21 -30.22 8.18 -8.47
N VAL A 22 -29.55 7.05 -8.74
CA VAL A 22 -29.83 6.18 -9.88
C VAL A 22 -30.20 4.79 -9.36
N GLN A 23 -31.33 4.27 -9.81
CA GLN A 23 -31.77 2.91 -9.52
C GLN A 23 -31.90 2.10 -10.81
N GLU A 24 -31.70 0.80 -10.72
CA GLU A 24 -31.97 -0.14 -11.82
C GLU A 24 -33.39 -0.68 -11.64
N VAL A 25 -34.27 -0.33 -12.58
CA VAL A 25 -35.69 -0.70 -12.55
C VAL A 25 -35.99 -1.64 -13.72
N PRO A 26 -36.71 -2.76 -13.52
CA PRO A 26 -37.08 -3.64 -14.61
C PRO A 26 -38.02 -2.93 -15.58
N ASP A 27 -37.71 -3.03 -16.87
CA ASP A 27 -38.55 -2.54 -17.96
C ASP A 27 -39.69 -3.53 -18.30
N GLU A 28 -40.43 -3.26 -19.37
CA GLU A 28 -41.56 -4.10 -19.83
C GLU A 28 -41.12 -5.52 -20.24
N ALA A 29 -39.85 -5.72 -20.57
CA ALA A 29 -39.25 -7.01 -20.89
C ALA A 29 -38.60 -7.70 -19.66
N GLY A 30 -38.55 -7.00 -18.52
CA GLY A 30 -37.90 -7.46 -17.29
C GLY A 30 -36.39 -7.19 -17.25
N GLU A 31 -35.85 -6.42 -18.20
CA GLU A 31 -34.45 -5.99 -18.21
C GLU A 31 -34.24 -4.80 -17.27
N LEU A 32 -33.17 -4.83 -16.50
CA LEU A 32 -32.84 -3.76 -15.56
C LEU A 32 -32.31 -2.55 -16.32
N THR A 33 -33.07 -1.45 -16.27
CA THR A 33 -32.72 -0.18 -16.90
C THR A 33 -32.40 0.88 -15.85
N PRO A 34 -31.35 1.69 -16.05
CA PRO A 34 -31.01 2.75 -15.12
C PRO A 34 -32.02 3.91 -15.23
N VAL A 35 -32.56 4.34 -14.09
CA VAL A 35 -33.46 5.49 -13.96
C VAL A 35 -32.92 6.43 -12.90
N ILE A 36 -32.89 7.73 -13.21
CA ILE A 36 -32.56 8.78 -12.24
C ILE A 36 -33.80 9.02 -11.38
N THR A 37 -33.78 8.55 -10.13
CA THR A 37 -34.91 8.65 -9.19
C THR A 37 -34.90 9.94 -8.38
N MET A 38 -33.75 10.61 -8.30
CA MET A 38 -33.58 11.89 -7.62
C MET A 38 -32.61 12.79 -8.42
N TRP A 39 -32.94 14.07 -8.53
CA TRP A 39 -32.10 15.11 -9.14
C TRP A 39 -32.26 16.43 -8.40
N ASN A 40 -31.22 16.84 -7.69
CA ASN A 40 -31.16 18.07 -6.88
C ASN A 40 -30.16 19.10 -7.45
N LEU A 41 -29.71 18.91 -8.68
CA LEU A 41 -28.81 19.81 -9.41
C LEU A 41 -29.62 20.80 -10.27
N PRO A 42 -29.03 21.94 -10.68
CA PRO A 42 -29.71 22.90 -11.55
C PRO A 42 -30.22 22.27 -12.85
N ASP A 43 -31.41 22.69 -13.30
CA ASP A 43 -32.00 22.23 -14.56
C ASP A 43 -31.17 22.61 -15.80
N PRO A 44 -31.23 21.81 -16.89
CA PRO A 44 -32.07 20.61 -17.04
C PRO A 44 -31.39 19.32 -16.54
N GLN A 45 -32.19 18.39 -16.02
CA GLN A 45 -31.76 17.01 -15.78
C GLN A 45 -31.40 16.31 -17.11
N PRO A 46 -30.24 15.63 -17.22
CA PRO A 46 -29.86 14.89 -18.42
C PRO A 46 -30.73 13.64 -18.61
N THR A 47 -30.95 13.29 -19.87
CA THR A 47 -31.53 12.02 -20.26
C THR A 47 -30.50 10.89 -20.16
N ILE A 48 -30.97 9.64 -20.01
CA ILE A 48 -30.09 8.46 -20.02
C ILE A 48 -29.29 8.39 -21.34
N GLN A 49 -29.90 8.73 -22.46
CA GLN A 49 -29.25 8.73 -23.77
C GLN A 49 -28.10 9.75 -23.85
N GLU A 50 -28.24 10.93 -23.24
CA GLU A 50 -27.16 11.92 -23.17
C GLU A 50 -26.00 11.43 -22.29
N LEU A 51 -26.31 10.74 -21.19
CA LEU A 51 -25.31 10.14 -20.32
C LEU A 51 -24.58 8.97 -21.00
N ASP A 52 -25.29 8.14 -21.76
CA ASP A 52 -24.67 7.07 -22.59
C ASP A 52 -23.73 7.64 -23.65
N ALA A 53 -24.13 8.74 -24.30
CA ALA A 53 -23.27 9.44 -25.25
C ALA A 53 -22.00 10.00 -24.57
N TYR A 54 -22.14 10.52 -23.34
CA TYR A 54 -20.99 10.95 -22.55
C TYR A 54 -20.11 9.78 -22.12
N ILE A 55 -20.67 8.64 -21.71
CA ILE A 55 -19.92 7.42 -21.35
C ILE A 55 -19.05 6.94 -22.51
N ALA A 56 -19.57 7.03 -23.75
CA ALA A 56 -18.82 6.69 -24.96
C ALA A 56 -17.76 7.74 -25.36
N SER A 57 -17.69 8.88 -24.66
CA SER A 57 -16.83 10.00 -25.04
C SER A 57 -15.37 9.85 -24.55
N PRO A 58 -14.40 10.48 -25.23
CA PRO A 58 -13.04 10.58 -24.75
C PRO A 58 -12.90 11.29 -23.39
N ALA A 59 -13.81 12.20 -23.06
CA ALA A 59 -13.79 12.94 -21.80
C ALA A 59 -14.09 12.02 -20.61
N PHE A 60 -15.14 11.19 -20.71
CA PHE A 60 -15.44 10.18 -19.70
C PHE A 60 -14.30 9.17 -19.56
N TYR A 61 -13.73 8.73 -20.69
CA TYR A 61 -12.58 7.82 -20.67
C TYR A 61 -11.38 8.41 -19.93
N ALA A 62 -11.07 9.69 -20.19
CA ALA A 62 -9.94 10.38 -19.55
C ALA A 62 -10.13 10.50 -18.03
N MET A 63 -11.34 10.86 -17.57
CA MET A 63 -11.64 10.92 -16.13
C MET A 63 -11.56 9.55 -15.48
N ARG A 64 -12.16 8.53 -16.10
CA ARG A 64 -12.07 7.16 -15.60
C ARG A 64 -10.64 6.64 -15.54
N LEU A 65 -9.81 6.96 -16.53
CA LEU A 65 -8.40 6.59 -16.52
C LEU A 65 -7.65 7.28 -15.35
N ALA A 66 -7.98 8.53 -15.03
CA ALA A 66 -7.38 9.24 -13.91
C ALA A 66 -7.71 8.56 -12.57
N ASP A 67 -8.98 8.21 -12.34
CA ASP A 67 -9.42 7.51 -11.13
C ASP A 67 -8.76 6.13 -11.00
N GLU A 68 -8.66 5.39 -12.09
CA GLU A 68 -8.00 4.07 -12.11
C GLU A 68 -6.49 4.17 -11.84
N LYS A 69 -5.84 5.26 -12.30
CA LYS A 69 -4.45 5.53 -11.94
C LYS A 69 -4.30 5.81 -10.46
N GLU A 70 -5.21 6.56 -9.85
CA GLU A 70 -5.15 6.84 -8.42
C GLU A 70 -5.37 5.57 -7.59
N LEU A 71 -6.39 4.78 -7.92
CA LEU A 71 -6.63 3.48 -7.28
C LEU A 71 -5.42 2.54 -7.41
N ALA A 72 -4.78 2.52 -8.59
CA ALA A 72 -3.57 1.73 -8.80
C ALA A 72 -2.40 2.22 -7.92
N ARG A 73 -2.22 3.53 -7.72
CA ARG A 73 -1.20 4.09 -6.82
C ARG A 73 -1.45 3.63 -5.38
N GLU A 74 -2.67 3.77 -4.89
CA GLU A 74 -3.06 3.31 -3.54
C GLU A 74 -2.79 1.82 -3.35
N LYS A 75 -3.12 1.00 -4.36
CA LYS A 75 -2.84 -0.44 -4.35
C LYS A 75 -1.33 -0.71 -4.31
N THR A 76 -0.53 -0.01 -5.10
CA THR A 76 0.93 -0.13 -5.09
C THR A 76 1.49 0.17 -3.71
N TYR A 77 1.09 1.31 -3.09
CA TYR A 77 1.52 1.67 -1.73
C TYR A 77 1.13 0.60 -0.71
N THR A 78 -0.11 0.11 -0.78
CA THR A 78 -0.62 -0.91 0.14
C THR A 78 0.19 -2.21 0.03
N ILE A 79 0.48 -2.67 -1.18
CA ILE A 79 1.29 -3.88 -1.41
C ILE A 79 2.71 -3.68 -0.88
N THR A 80 3.35 -2.54 -1.17
CA THR A 80 4.74 -2.29 -0.77
C THR A 80 4.88 -2.15 0.74
N GLU A 81 3.94 -1.49 1.41
CA GLU A 81 3.92 -1.39 2.87
C GLU A 81 3.68 -2.76 3.52
N ALA A 82 2.77 -3.57 2.99
CA ALA A 82 2.59 -4.94 3.45
C ALA A 82 3.88 -5.77 3.33
N LYS A 83 4.64 -5.60 2.23
CA LYS A 83 5.93 -6.26 2.03
C LYS A 83 6.99 -5.78 3.03
N ARG A 84 7.09 -4.47 3.31
CA ARG A 84 8.01 -3.93 4.32
C ARG A 84 7.65 -4.41 5.72
N GLY A 85 6.36 -4.47 6.04
CA GLY A 85 5.84 -4.89 7.35
C GLY A 85 6.31 -6.28 7.78
N ILE A 86 6.41 -7.22 6.83
CA ILE A 86 6.87 -8.61 7.07
C ILE A 86 8.25 -8.66 7.76
N TYR A 87 9.13 -7.71 7.47
CA TYR A 87 10.50 -7.69 8.01
C TYR A 87 10.60 -6.99 9.39
N ILE A 88 9.59 -6.21 9.78
CA ILE A 88 9.57 -5.46 11.05
C ILE A 88 8.80 -6.20 12.14
N THR A 89 7.92 -7.16 11.80
CA THR A 89 7.05 -7.91 12.72
C THR A 89 7.77 -8.96 13.58
N LEU A 90 8.91 -8.62 14.17
CA LEU A 90 9.80 -9.52 14.91
C LEU A 90 9.16 -10.14 16.17
N LYS A 91 8.21 -9.43 16.80
CA LYS A 91 7.41 -9.90 17.95
C LYS A 91 6.10 -9.09 18.03
N VAL A 92 4.99 -9.76 18.35
CA VAL A 92 3.68 -9.10 18.55
C VAL A 92 3.82 -8.04 19.65
N GLY A 93 3.36 -6.82 19.38
CA GLY A 93 3.41 -5.70 20.33
C GLY A 93 4.75 -4.95 20.44
N LYS A 94 5.77 -5.30 19.63
CA LYS A 94 7.06 -4.60 19.58
C LYS A 94 7.28 -3.78 18.29
N LEU A 95 6.19 -3.41 17.61
CA LEU A 95 6.23 -2.57 16.42
C LEU A 95 6.80 -1.18 16.79
N GLY A 96 7.76 -0.67 16.01
CA GLY A 96 8.37 0.64 16.24
C GLY A 96 9.67 0.64 17.06
N GLU A 97 10.03 -0.46 17.74
CA GLU A 97 11.33 -0.59 18.42
C GLU A 97 12.49 -0.85 17.44
N TYR A 98 12.21 -1.10 16.15
CA TYR A 98 13.22 -1.39 15.13
C TYR A 98 14.29 -0.28 15.04
N THR A 99 13.89 1.00 15.09
CA THR A 99 14.85 2.12 15.04
C THR A 99 15.79 2.16 16.24
N GLN A 100 15.35 1.67 17.39
CA GLN A 100 16.16 1.60 18.60
C GLN A 100 17.07 0.37 18.56
N LYS A 101 16.59 -0.76 18.01
CA LYS A 101 17.38 -1.97 17.77
C LYS A 101 18.47 -1.73 16.73
N ASP A 102 18.16 -1.04 15.64
CA ASP A 102 19.11 -0.55 14.64
C ASP A 102 20.23 0.29 15.29
N ARG A 103 19.84 1.25 16.15
CA ARG A 103 20.81 2.05 16.92
C ARG A 103 21.73 1.19 17.78
N GLU A 104 21.20 0.27 18.58
CA GLU A 104 22.04 -0.59 19.42
C GLU A 104 22.95 -1.50 18.59
N THR A 105 22.48 -2.00 17.46
CA THR A 105 23.33 -2.79 16.56
C THR A 105 24.46 -1.96 15.99
N ARG A 106 24.21 -0.72 15.57
CA ARG A 106 25.24 0.20 15.11
C ARG A 106 26.24 0.56 16.20
N ASP A 107 25.76 0.91 17.40
CA ASP A 107 26.63 1.20 18.54
C ASP A 107 27.55 0.01 18.85
N TRP A 108 27.02 -1.21 18.73
CA TRP A 108 27.78 -2.46 18.90
C TRP A 108 28.84 -2.66 17.82
N GLU A 109 28.54 -2.33 16.56
CA GLU A 109 29.54 -2.34 15.49
C GLU A 109 30.62 -1.27 15.69
N GLU A 110 30.24 -0.05 16.06
CA GLU A 110 31.14 1.07 16.35
C GLU A 110 32.09 0.76 17.52
N ASP A 111 31.63 -0.03 18.50
CA ASP A 111 32.43 -0.51 19.63
C ASP A 111 33.34 -1.71 19.32
N GLY A 112 33.35 -2.19 18.07
CA GLY A 112 34.17 -3.33 17.67
C GLY A 112 33.60 -4.68 18.12
N LYS A 113 32.28 -4.78 18.26
CA LYS A 113 31.53 -6.01 18.58
C LYS A 113 32.02 -6.69 19.86
N PRO A 114 31.98 -6.02 21.03
CA PRO A 114 32.33 -6.64 22.29
C PRO A 114 31.52 -7.92 22.53
N THR A 115 32.17 -8.95 23.09
CA THR A 115 31.55 -10.28 23.28
C THR A 115 31.30 -10.62 24.75
N LEU A 116 31.85 -9.84 25.68
CA LEU A 116 31.74 -10.09 27.13
C LEU A 116 30.68 -9.18 27.77
N PRO A 117 29.74 -9.70 28.58
CA PRO A 117 28.71 -8.91 29.28
C PRO A 117 29.25 -7.69 30.03
N LEU A 118 30.43 -7.80 30.64
CA LEU A 118 31.09 -6.74 31.40
C LEU A 118 31.56 -5.56 30.54
N LEU A 119 31.68 -5.74 29.22
CA LEU A 119 32.03 -4.69 28.26
C LEU A 119 30.79 -3.99 27.70
N PHE A 120 29.59 -4.54 27.90
CA PHE A 120 28.35 -3.89 27.50
C PHE A 120 27.97 -2.84 28.54
N GLN A 121 27.97 -1.57 28.13
CA GLN A 121 27.49 -0.47 28.96
C GLN A 121 25.94 -0.47 28.96
N PRO A 122 25.26 -0.61 30.11
CA PRO A 122 23.80 -0.65 30.18
C PRO A 122 23.10 0.57 29.57
N SER A 123 23.75 1.74 29.62
CA SER A 123 23.25 2.98 29.02
C SER A 123 23.28 2.98 27.49
N ARG A 124 24.11 2.12 26.89
CA ARG A 124 24.32 2.04 25.44
C ARG A 124 23.56 0.87 24.80
N TYR A 125 23.35 -0.20 25.56
CA TYR A 125 22.67 -1.41 25.10
C TYR A 125 21.45 -1.81 25.96
N PRO A 126 20.56 -0.88 26.33
CA PRO A 126 19.49 -1.13 27.30
C PRO A 126 18.44 -2.17 26.84
N ILE A 127 18.11 -2.21 25.55
CA ILE A 127 17.10 -3.10 24.97
C ILE A 127 17.68 -4.50 24.85
N SER A 128 18.86 -4.66 24.25
CA SER A 128 19.48 -5.99 24.12
C SER A 128 19.80 -6.61 25.48
N GLN A 129 20.17 -5.80 26.48
CA GLN A 129 20.35 -6.28 27.85
C GLN A 129 19.04 -6.82 28.46
N LYS A 130 17.92 -6.15 28.18
CA LYS A 130 16.59 -6.55 28.69
C LYS A 130 16.00 -7.73 27.92
N GLU A 131 16.12 -7.73 26.60
CA GLU A 131 15.48 -8.73 25.74
C GLU A 131 16.29 -10.03 25.64
N ALA A 132 17.62 -10.01 25.78
CA ALA A 132 18.43 -11.24 25.64
C ALA A 132 17.96 -12.38 26.56
N PRO A 133 17.65 -12.14 27.86
CA PRO A 133 17.05 -13.15 28.72
C PRO A 133 15.65 -13.61 28.29
N GLU A 134 14.82 -12.71 27.72
CA GLU A 134 13.47 -13.08 27.23
C GLU A 134 13.52 -14.08 26.08
N TRP A 135 14.61 -14.05 25.31
CA TRP A 135 14.87 -14.94 24.18
C TRP A 135 15.77 -16.13 24.54
N GLY A 136 16.25 -16.23 25.79
CA GLY A 136 17.19 -17.29 26.18
C GLY A 136 18.56 -17.17 25.51
N LEU A 137 18.94 -15.98 25.05
CA LEU A 137 20.17 -15.72 24.30
C LEU A 137 21.21 -14.97 25.13
N SER A 138 22.46 -15.04 24.68
CA SER A 138 23.44 -14.04 25.08
C SER A 138 23.13 -12.69 24.42
N GLN A 139 23.50 -11.58 25.07
CA GLN A 139 23.33 -10.24 24.51
C GLN A 139 24.03 -10.10 23.14
N THR A 140 25.22 -10.68 23.00
CA THR A 140 25.97 -10.76 21.73
C THR A 140 25.19 -11.51 20.65
N SER A 141 24.59 -12.66 20.98
CA SER A 141 23.78 -13.45 20.03
C SER A 141 22.54 -12.69 19.58
N LEU A 142 21.87 -11.98 20.51
CA LEU A 142 20.71 -11.17 20.19
C LEU A 142 21.08 -9.99 19.29
N LEU A 143 22.16 -9.27 19.60
CA LEU A 143 22.65 -8.15 18.78
C LEU A 143 23.08 -8.60 17.39
N GLN A 144 23.75 -9.75 17.28
CA GLN A 144 24.09 -10.32 15.97
C GLN A 144 22.84 -10.67 15.17
N TRP A 145 21.84 -11.31 15.80
CA TRP A 145 20.58 -11.61 15.12
C TRP A 145 19.83 -10.34 14.69
N TRP A 146 19.79 -9.30 15.54
CA TRP A 146 19.22 -8.00 15.13
C TRP A 146 19.99 -7.36 14.00
N LEU A 147 21.32 -7.44 13.99
CA LEU A 147 22.13 -6.91 12.90
C LEU A 147 21.77 -7.60 11.57
N ASP A 148 21.61 -8.93 11.58
CA ASP A 148 21.19 -9.70 10.40
C ASP A 148 19.79 -9.29 9.92
N ILE A 149 18.87 -9.03 10.86
CA ILE A 149 17.52 -8.50 10.57
C ILE A 149 17.61 -7.09 9.98
N VAL A 150 18.43 -6.20 10.56
CA VAL A 150 18.59 -4.81 10.13
C VAL A 150 19.12 -4.75 8.71
N ILE A 151 20.17 -5.53 8.41
CA ILE A 151 20.75 -5.65 7.08
C ILE A 151 19.70 -6.20 6.10
N THR A 152 19.01 -7.28 6.47
CA THR A 152 17.97 -7.89 5.63
C THR A 152 16.85 -6.89 5.33
N TRP A 153 16.39 -6.13 6.33
CA TRP A 153 15.36 -5.11 6.15
C TRP A 153 15.81 -3.99 5.23
N ALA A 154 17.05 -3.51 5.38
CA ALA A 154 17.60 -2.46 4.53
C ALA A 154 17.71 -2.91 3.06
N LEU A 155 18.19 -4.15 2.83
CA LEU A 155 18.25 -4.76 1.50
C LEU A 155 16.86 -4.94 0.89
N ALA A 156 15.92 -5.50 1.64
CA ALA A 156 14.53 -5.65 1.19
C ALA A 156 13.89 -4.30 0.88
N THR A 157 14.10 -3.29 1.72
CA THR A 157 13.54 -1.94 1.53
C THR A 157 14.06 -1.29 0.25
N ALA A 158 15.34 -1.47 -0.08
CA ALA A 158 15.91 -0.97 -1.33
C ALA A 158 15.23 -1.62 -2.55
N ILE A 159 15.04 -2.94 -2.52
CA ILE A 159 14.37 -3.69 -3.61
C ILE A 159 12.90 -3.27 -3.71
N ILE A 160 12.16 -3.25 -2.60
CA ILE A 160 10.75 -2.85 -2.57
C ILE A 160 10.58 -1.43 -3.13
N THR A 161 11.44 -0.50 -2.75
CA THR A 161 11.39 0.90 -3.22
C THR A 161 11.67 0.99 -4.73
N ALA A 162 12.57 0.15 -5.26
CA ALA A 162 12.80 0.10 -6.70
C ALA A 162 11.58 -0.45 -7.47
N GLN A 163 10.96 -1.52 -6.95
CA GLN A 163 9.73 -2.12 -7.51
C GLN A 163 8.55 -1.14 -7.46
N GLU A 164 8.35 -0.49 -6.31
CA GLU A 164 7.35 0.56 -6.10
C GLU A 164 7.50 1.67 -7.14
N ARG A 165 8.71 2.21 -7.28
CA ARG A 165 9.00 3.27 -8.25
C ARG A 165 8.72 2.83 -9.68
N ALA A 166 9.13 1.62 -10.06
CA ALA A 166 8.87 1.09 -11.39
C ALA A 166 7.36 0.96 -11.67
N SER A 167 6.58 0.48 -10.70
CA SER A 167 5.12 0.39 -10.79
C SER A 167 4.47 1.77 -10.90
N LEU A 168 4.87 2.74 -10.08
CA LEU A 168 4.34 4.11 -10.13
C LEU A 168 4.62 4.79 -11.48
N LEU A 169 5.81 4.60 -12.04
CA LEU A 169 6.13 5.10 -13.39
C LEU A 169 5.28 4.42 -14.48
N ALA A 170 5.02 3.12 -14.36
CA ALA A 170 4.14 2.41 -15.29
C ALA A 170 2.69 2.91 -15.21
N ILE A 171 2.19 3.20 -13.99
CA ILE A 171 0.86 3.80 -13.78
C ILE A 171 0.80 5.19 -14.42
N GLU A 172 1.82 6.02 -14.20
CA GLU A 172 1.88 7.37 -14.78
C GLU A 172 1.87 7.33 -16.31
N ALA A 173 2.67 6.43 -16.91
CA ALA A 173 2.78 6.25 -18.35
C ALA A 173 1.58 5.54 -19.00
N ALA A 174 0.68 4.91 -18.21
CA ALA A 174 -0.43 4.16 -18.75
C ALA A 174 -1.38 5.05 -19.57
N THR A 175 -1.66 4.65 -20.80
CA THR A 175 -2.66 5.29 -21.67
C THR A 175 -3.99 4.54 -21.68
N THR A 176 -4.07 3.40 -21.00
CA THR A 176 -5.28 2.60 -20.88
C THR A 176 -5.59 2.20 -19.45
N ILE A 177 -6.89 1.95 -19.17
CA ILE A 177 -7.38 1.52 -17.86
C ILE A 177 -6.78 0.16 -17.49
N GLU A 178 -6.70 -0.77 -18.45
CA GLU A 178 -6.13 -2.11 -18.24
C GLU A 178 -4.64 -2.04 -17.88
N ALA A 179 -3.88 -1.16 -18.54
CA ALA A 179 -2.47 -0.96 -18.23
C ALA A 179 -2.27 -0.36 -16.83
N ALA A 180 -3.09 0.62 -16.44
CA ALA A 180 -3.05 1.20 -15.10
C ALA A 180 -3.34 0.14 -14.03
N ARG A 181 -4.38 -0.70 -14.24
CA ARG A 181 -4.77 -1.77 -13.30
C ARG A 181 -3.74 -2.89 -13.17
N ALA A 182 -3.01 -3.19 -14.24
CA ALA A 182 -2.03 -4.28 -14.26
C ALA A 182 -0.68 -3.89 -13.62
N ALA A 183 -0.32 -2.61 -13.63
CA ALA A 183 0.98 -2.13 -13.17
C ALA A 183 1.33 -2.46 -11.70
N PRO A 184 0.39 -2.48 -10.74
CA PRO A 184 0.68 -2.97 -9.38
C PRO A 184 1.02 -4.47 -9.33
N ASP A 185 0.42 -5.27 -10.22
CA ASP A 185 0.55 -6.74 -10.21
C ASP A 185 1.79 -7.22 -10.99
N SER A 186 2.49 -6.34 -11.71
CA SER A 186 3.71 -6.66 -12.44
C SER A 186 5.00 -6.58 -11.62
N MET A 187 4.92 -6.17 -10.35
CA MET A 187 6.08 -6.09 -9.46
C MET A 187 6.65 -7.49 -9.15
N ASP A 188 7.96 -7.66 -9.31
CA ASP A 188 8.63 -8.93 -9.01
C ASP A 188 9.22 -8.92 -7.60
N TRP A 189 8.85 -9.92 -6.81
CA TRP A 189 9.26 -10.10 -5.43
C TRP A 189 10.27 -11.24 -5.24
N SER A 190 10.70 -11.89 -6.32
CA SER A 190 11.60 -13.04 -6.29
C SER A 190 12.99 -12.72 -5.73
N GLU A 191 13.43 -11.47 -5.87
CA GLU A 191 14.73 -11.00 -5.38
C GLU A 191 14.72 -10.63 -3.88
N LEU A 192 13.56 -10.66 -3.22
CA LEU A 192 13.49 -10.28 -1.81
C LEU A 192 14.30 -11.24 -0.93
N PRO A 193 15.16 -10.72 -0.04
CA PRO A 193 15.99 -11.56 0.82
C PRO A 193 15.10 -12.33 1.81
N ALA A 194 15.51 -13.57 2.13
CA ALA A 194 14.82 -14.36 3.14
C ALA A 194 14.95 -13.69 4.52
N ILE A 195 13.88 -13.74 5.31
CA ILE A 195 13.88 -13.25 6.69
C ILE A 195 14.77 -14.18 7.52
N PRO A 196 15.75 -13.65 8.28
CA PRO A 196 16.49 -14.44 9.25
C PRO A 196 15.53 -15.20 10.18
N PRO A 197 15.73 -16.52 10.37
CA PRO A 197 14.88 -17.29 11.26
C PRO A 197 14.96 -16.71 12.67
N GLN A 198 13.85 -16.83 13.42
CA GLN A 198 13.89 -16.50 14.83
C GLN A 198 14.86 -17.45 15.56
N PRO A 199 15.68 -16.92 16.48
CA PRO A 199 16.59 -17.74 17.27
C PRO A 199 15.79 -18.65 18.21
N THR A 200 16.25 -19.90 18.35
CA THR A 200 15.65 -20.96 19.19
C THR A 200 16.29 -21.02 20.56
#